data_AF-A0A804MQZ0-F1
#
_entry.id   AF-A0A804MQZ0-F1
#
_cell.length_a   1.000
_cell.length_b   1.000
_cell.length_c   1.000
_cell.angle_alpha   90.00
_cell.angle_beta   90.00
_cell.angle_gamma   90.00
#
_symmetry.space_group_name_H-M   'P 1'
#
loop_
_entity.id
_entity.type
_entity.pdbx_description
1 polymer ?
#
loop_
_entity_poly.entity_id
_entity_poly.type
_entity_poly.pdbx_seq_one_letter_code
_entity_poly.pdbx_strand_id
1 'polypeptide(L)'
;MMDNGFTLTTEPNILKEMITPPNIVNKMLNVVTGKSSTLGSKLPDAAASFVPWRRTTVKDASNEVYVNIVEELDACVNREGVLVKCEAYGEVQVNCSLPGVPELTMSFANTAIINDVTFHPCVRFRPWESNQILSFVPPDGQFKLMSYRVQKLKKTPIYVKPQLTSDSGNCRVSVMVGIRNDPGKPIDSITVQFQLPPLIISADLTQTMARLTSLPTRPICGQLGRYQKTKHRHSLEIYDWRKGSHNCMHCRHFR
;
A
#
# COMPACT_ATOMS: atom_id res chain seq x y z
N MET A 1 22.42 -10.24 -10.32
CA MET A 1 23.71 -10.57 -10.93
C MET A 1 23.72 -10.02 -12.34
N MET A 2 24.74 -9.22 -12.68
CA MET A 2 24.92 -8.65 -14.01
C MET A 2 26.29 -9.07 -14.51
N ASP A 3 26.38 -9.48 -15.78
CA ASP A 3 27.63 -9.86 -16.43
C ASP A 3 27.78 -9.03 -17.71
N ASN A 4 28.89 -8.30 -17.83
CA ASN A 4 29.17 -7.36 -18.92
C ASN A 4 27.99 -6.39 -19.26
N GLY A 5 27.25 -5.95 -18.25
CA GLY A 5 26.07 -5.07 -18.42
C GLY A 5 24.75 -5.79 -18.73
N PHE A 6 24.75 -7.11 -18.93
CA PHE A 6 23.55 -7.91 -19.12
C PHE A 6 23.07 -8.50 -17.78
N THR A 7 21.80 -8.31 -17.44
CA THR A 7 21.19 -8.93 -16.26
C THR A 7 21.08 -10.44 -16.47
N LEU A 8 21.80 -11.22 -15.68
CA LEU A 8 21.81 -12.69 -15.78
C LEU A 8 20.70 -13.31 -14.92
N THR A 9 20.69 -13.03 -13.62
CA THR A 9 19.61 -13.45 -12.72
C THR A 9 19.44 -12.44 -11.59
N THR A 10 18.19 -12.10 -11.29
CA THR A 10 17.79 -11.24 -10.16
C THR A 10 17.03 -12.02 -9.09
N GLU A 11 16.82 -13.32 -9.28
CA GLU A 11 16.00 -14.15 -8.40
C GLU A 11 16.72 -14.44 -7.08
N PRO A 12 16.20 -13.97 -5.93
CA PRO A 12 16.84 -14.14 -4.63
C PRO A 12 17.09 -15.60 -4.25
N ASN A 13 16.25 -16.51 -4.72
CA ASN A 13 16.38 -17.94 -4.42
C ASN A 13 17.62 -18.55 -5.11
N ILE A 14 17.87 -18.19 -6.37
CA ILE A 14 19.09 -18.54 -7.09
C ILE A 14 20.30 -17.87 -6.44
N LEU A 15 20.18 -16.57 -6.13
CA LEU A 15 21.29 -15.79 -5.57
C LEU A 15 21.74 -16.29 -4.19
N LYS A 16 20.81 -16.71 -3.31
CA LYS A 16 21.13 -17.27 -1.99
C LYS A 16 21.84 -18.63 -2.07
N GLU A 17 21.61 -19.41 -3.14
CA GLU A 17 22.31 -20.68 -3.38
C GLU A 17 23.69 -20.46 -3.99
N MET A 18 23.84 -19.45 -4.86
CA MET A 18 25.14 -19.08 -5.44
C MET A 18 26.06 -18.35 -4.45
N ILE A 19 25.48 -17.49 -3.61
CA ILE A 19 26.20 -16.61 -2.69
C ILE A 19 25.80 -16.98 -1.28
N THR A 20 26.57 -17.85 -0.64
CA THR A 20 26.32 -18.22 0.75
C THR A 20 26.56 -16.99 1.65
N PRO A 21 25.61 -16.62 2.53
CA PRO A 21 25.84 -15.52 3.45
C PRO A 21 27.06 -15.82 4.33
N PRO A 22 27.88 -14.81 4.66
CA PRO A 22 29.09 -15.01 5.43
C PRO A 22 28.74 -15.46 6.85
N ASN A 23 28.92 -16.75 7.13
CA ASN A 23 28.85 -17.29 8.50
C ASN A 23 30.21 -17.15 9.18
N ILE A 24 30.26 -16.99 10.51
CA ILE A 24 31.50 -16.86 11.30
C ILE A 24 32.43 -18.05 11.01
N VAL A 25 31.85 -19.23 10.86
CA VAL A 25 32.58 -20.46 10.50
C VAL A 25 33.24 -20.35 9.14
N ASN A 26 32.54 -19.83 8.12
CA ASN A 26 33.11 -19.66 6.77
C ASN A 26 34.23 -18.61 6.78
N LYS A 27 34.11 -17.54 7.58
CA LYS A 27 35.19 -16.57 7.75
C LYS A 27 36.44 -17.22 8.35
N MET A 28 36.28 -18.05 9.39
CA MET A 28 37.40 -18.73 10.03
C MET A 28 38.03 -19.79 9.12
N LEU A 29 37.22 -20.54 8.38
CA LEU A 29 37.71 -21.54 7.42
C LEU A 29 38.49 -20.88 6.27
N ASN A 30 38.05 -19.72 5.79
CA ASN A 30 38.75 -18.98 4.72
C ASN A 30 40.12 -18.46 5.21
N VAL A 31 40.24 -18.06 6.48
CA VAL A 31 41.52 -17.64 7.08
C VAL A 31 42.49 -18.81 7.21
N VAL A 32 42.00 -19.99 7.63
CA VAL A 32 42.86 -21.17 7.85
C VAL A 32 43.28 -21.86 6.55
N THR A 33 42.41 -21.86 5.54
CA THR A 33 42.64 -22.65 4.30
C THR A 33 43.16 -21.82 3.13
N GLY A 34 43.17 -20.49 3.23
CA GLY A 34 43.55 -19.58 2.14
C GLY A 34 42.61 -19.62 0.93
N LYS A 35 41.48 -20.34 1.01
CA LYS A 35 40.52 -20.47 -0.09
C LYS A 35 39.42 -19.42 0.05
N SER A 36 39.46 -18.41 -0.81
CA SER A 36 38.44 -17.35 -0.90
C SER A 36 37.27 -17.73 -1.83
N SER A 37 36.73 -18.94 -1.74
CA SER A 37 35.60 -19.34 -2.60
C SER A 37 34.29 -19.28 -1.83
N THR A 38 33.64 -18.12 -1.82
CA THR A 38 32.24 -17.93 -1.39
C THR A 38 31.22 -18.47 -2.41
N LEU A 39 31.69 -19.01 -3.53
CA LEU A 39 30.89 -19.65 -4.56
C LEU A 39 30.80 -21.15 -4.25
N GLY A 40 29.59 -21.66 -4.01
CA GLY A 40 29.35 -23.08 -3.84
C GLY A 40 29.68 -23.86 -5.13
N SER A 41 30.21 -25.07 -4.99
CA SER A 41 30.54 -25.95 -6.14
C SER A 41 29.33 -26.65 -6.77
N LYS A 42 28.13 -26.48 -6.20
CA LYS A 42 26.88 -27.03 -6.72
C LYS A 42 26.14 -25.93 -7.50
N LEU A 43 25.78 -26.21 -8.75
CA LEU A 43 24.84 -25.36 -9.48
C LEU A 43 23.52 -25.29 -8.68
N PRO A 44 22.93 -24.10 -8.48
CA PRO A 44 21.62 -23.97 -7.84
C PRO A 44 20.61 -24.82 -8.59
N ASP A 45 19.85 -25.67 -7.87
CA ASP A 45 18.82 -26.52 -8.52
C ASP A 45 17.76 -25.63 -9.21
N ALA A 46 17.56 -24.41 -8.70
CA ALA A 46 16.69 -23.40 -9.28
C ALA A 46 17.20 -22.80 -10.60
N ALA A 47 18.50 -22.88 -10.92
CA ALA A 47 19.06 -22.29 -12.15
C ALA A 47 18.65 -23.05 -13.42
N ALA A 48 18.33 -24.35 -13.30
CA ALA A 48 17.80 -25.17 -14.39
C ALA A 48 16.27 -25.33 -14.35
N SER A 49 15.61 -24.76 -13.34
CA SER A 49 14.16 -24.89 -13.14
C SER A 49 13.40 -23.91 -14.03
N PHE A 50 12.28 -24.37 -14.62
CA PHE A 50 11.28 -23.49 -15.25
C PHE A 50 10.53 -22.62 -14.23
N VAL A 51 10.74 -22.86 -12.93
CA VAL A 51 10.16 -22.13 -11.81
C VAL A 51 11.31 -21.60 -10.92
N PRO A 52 12.14 -20.67 -11.42
CA PRO A 52 13.36 -20.22 -10.74
C PRO A 52 13.09 -19.52 -9.39
N TRP A 53 11.87 -19.00 -9.21
CA TRP A 53 11.43 -18.35 -7.97
C TRP A 53 11.04 -19.34 -6.86
N ARG A 54 11.04 -20.66 -7.10
CA ARG A 54 10.60 -21.64 -6.09
C ARG A 54 11.58 -22.79 -5.88
N ARG A 55 11.84 -23.12 -4.61
CA ARG A 55 12.61 -24.30 -4.20
C ARG A 55 11.73 -25.54 -4.13
N THR A 56 12.28 -26.68 -4.53
CA THR A 56 11.59 -27.99 -4.46
C THR A 56 11.39 -28.49 -3.04
N THR A 57 12.29 -28.12 -2.12
CA THR A 57 12.25 -28.54 -0.71
C THR A 57 11.99 -27.35 0.19
N VAL A 58 10.75 -27.20 0.65
CA VAL A 58 10.38 -26.27 1.73
C VAL A 58 10.51 -27.02 3.05
N LYS A 59 11.54 -26.67 3.84
CA LYS A 59 11.66 -27.11 5.23
C LYS A 59 10.62 -26.30 6.01
N ASP A 60 9.66 -26.94 6.67
CA ASP A 60 8.57 -26.34 7.47
C ASP A 60 7.31 -25.90 6.69
N ALA A 61 6.88 -26.66 5.68
CA ALA A 61 5.60 -26.41 5.01
C ALA A 61 4.40 -26.71 5.94
N SER A 62 3.50 -25.75 6.13
CA SER A 62 2.25 -25.90 6.91
C SER A 62 1.04 -26.29 6.06
N ASN A 63 1.19 -26.36 4.73
CA ASN A 63 0.11 -26.53 3.76
C ASN A 63 -0.92 -25.38 3.76
N GLU A 64 -0.48 -24.16 4.02
CA GLU A 64 -1.35 -22.98 4.10
C GLU A 64 -0.97 -21.92 3.06
N VAL A 65 -1.98 -21.19 2.58
CA VAL A 65 -1.80 -20.01 1.73
C VAL A 65 -2.71 -18.90 2.26
N TYR A 66 -2.10 -17.78 2.66
CA TYR A 66 -2.83 -16.58 3.02
C TYR A 66 -2.80 -15.58 1.87
N VAL A 67 -3.94 -14.96 1.57
CA VAL A 67 -4.05 -13.96 0.52
C VAL A 67 -4.66 -12.70 1.13
N ASN A 68 -3.90 -11.61 1.12
CA ASN A 68 -4.33 -10.30 1.56
C ASN A 68 -4.53 -9.41 0.34
N ILE A 69 -5.68 -8.74 0.28
CA ILE A 69 -5.95 -7.71 -0.71
C ILE A 69 -5.82 -6.37 0.02
N VAL A 70 -4.74 -5.66 -0.27
CA VAL A 70 -4.41 -4.36 0.34
C VAL A 70 -4.76 -3.27 -0.65
N GLU A 71 -5.60 -2.32 -0.25
CA GLU A 71 -6.10 -1.26 -1.14
C GLU A 71 -5.82 0.13 -0.56
N GLU A 72 -5.26 1.01 -1.38
CA GLU A 72 -5.16 2.45 -1.13
C GLU A 72 -6.23 3.16 -1.96
N LEU A 73 -7.11 3.89 -1.28
CA LEU A 73 -8.16 4.68 -1.93
C LEU A 73 -7.72 6.15 -2.00
N ASP A 74 -7.65 6.67 -3.22
CA ASP A 74 -7.43 8.09 -3.51
C ASP A 74 -8.73 8.75 -3.95
N ALA A 75 -9.15 9.79 -3.23
CA ALA A 75 -10.33 10.57 -3.56
C ALA A 75 -10.08 12.09 -3.51
N CYS A 76 -10.58 12.84 -4.51
CA CYS A 76 -10.77 14.29 -4.39
C CYS A 76 -12.27 14.62 -4.27
N VAL A 77 -12.57 15.44 -3.27
CA VAL A 77 -13.90 15.98 -2.98
C VAL A 77 -13.83 17.51 -3.14
N ASN A 78 -14.82 18.09 -3.81
CA ASN A 78 -14.90 19.56 -3.99
C ASN A 78 -15.44 20.27 -2.72
N ARG A 79 -15.54 21.61 -2.78
CA ARG A 79 -16.00 22.43 -1.66
C ARG A 79 -17.43 22.11 -1.23
N GLU A 80 -18.27 21.65 -2.15
CA GLU A 80 -19.66 21.29 -1.91
C GLU A 80 -19.82 19.91 -1.24
N GLY A 81 -18.73 19.14 -1.11
CA GLY A 81 -18.76 17.77 -0.58
C GLY A 81 -19.08 16.71 -1.65
N VAL A 82 -19.02 17.06 -2.93
CA VAL A 82 -19.24 16.17 -4.08
C VAL A 82 -17.93 15.49 -4.45
N LEU A 83 -18.00 14.17 -4.66
CA LEU A 83 -16.87 13.36 -5.09
C LEU A 83 -16.54 13.67 -6.56
N VAL A 84 -15.35 14.22 -6.82
CA VAL A 84 -14.89 14.60 -8.17
C VAL A 84 -14.16 13.43 -8.83
N LYS A 85 -13.28 12.77 -8.08
CA LYS A 85 -12.49 11.63 -8.54
C LYS A 85 -12.33 10.64 -7.40
N CYS A 86 -12.42 9.35 -7.70
CA CYS A 86 -12.16 8.28 -6.76
C CYS A 86 -11.56 7.08 -7.52
N GLU A 87 -10.46 6.58 -7.01
CA GLU A 87 -9.71 5.47 -7.58
C GLU A 87 -9.06 4.66 -6.47
N ALA A 88 -8.97 3.35 -6.66
CA ALA A 88 -8.28 2.46 -5.75
C ALA A 88 -7.05 1.88 -6.44
N TYR A 89 -5.92 1.85 -5.73
CA TYR A 89 -4.77 1.05 -6.08
C TYR A 89 -4.74 -0.17 -5.17
N GLY A 90 -4.70 -1.37 -5.73
CA GLY A 90 -4.77 -2.61 -4.99
C GLY A 90 -3.56 -3.51 -5.23
N GLU A 91 -3.12 -4.19 -4.18
CA GLU A 91 -2.09 -5.23 -4.24
C GLU A 91 -2.64 -6.53 -3.68
N VAL A 92 -2.36 -7.64 -4.36
CA VAL A 92 -2.59 -8.99 -3.85
C VAL A 92 -1.28 -9.50 -3.26
N GLN A 93 -1.22 -9.54 -1.94
CA GLN A 93 -0.10 -10.08 -1.19
C GLN A 93 -0.41 -11.52 -0.80
N VAL A 94 0.52 -12.42 -1.09
CA VAL A 94 0.35 -13.86 -0.82
C VAL A 94 1.44 -14.31 0.14
N ASN A 95 1.08 -15.08 1.15
CA ASN A 95 2.01 -15.83 1.99
C ASN A 95 1.77 -17.32 1.79
N CYS A 96 2.68 -18.02 1.11
CA CYS A 96 2.52 -19.41 0.73
C CYS A 96 3.48 -20.31 1.52
N SER A 97 2.95 -21.34 2.18
CA SER A 97 3.70 -22.37 2.91
C SER A 97 3.25 -23.76 2.43
N LEU A 98 3.47 -24.05 1.14
CA LEU A 98 3.13 -25.32 0.52
C LEU A 98 4.39 -26.12 0.14
N PRO A 99 4.40 -27.45 0.30
CA PRO A 99 5.51 -28.29 -0.13
C PRO A 99 5.56 -28.45 -1.65
N GLY A 100 6.71 -28.85 -2.19
CA GLY A 100 6.87 -29.25 -3.60
C GLY A 100 6.68 -28.11 -4.62
N VAL A 101 5.99 -28.41 -5.73
CA VAL A 101 5.70 -27.47 -6.84
C VAL A 101 4.19 -27.36 -7.16
N PRO A 102 3.27 -27.04 -6.21
CA PRO A 102 1.87 -26.80 -6.47
C PRO A 102 1.62 -25.71 -7.50
N GLU A 103 0.64 -25.99 -8.34
CA GLU A 103 0.00 -25.03 -9.23
C GLU A 103 -1.28 -24.53 -8.56
N LEU A 104 -1.39 -23.21 -8.42
CA LEU A 104 -2.55 -22.53 -7.84
C LEU A 104 -3.33 -21.80 -8.93
N THR A 105 -4.65 -21.77 -8.75
CA THR A 105 -5.56 -20.98 -9.58
C THR A 105 -6.40 -20.05 -8.72
N MET A 106 -6.50 -18.79 -9.11
CA MET A 106 -7.31 -17.78 -8.43
C MET A 106 -8.07 -16.93 -9.45
N SER A 107 -9.26 -16.46 -9.10
CA SER A 107 -10.07 -15.55 -9.93
C SER A 107 -10.76 -14.50 -9.07
N PHE A 108 -11.08 -13.35 -9.68
CA PHE A 108 -11.90 -12.32 -9.06
C PHE A 108 -13.34 -12.48 -9.53
N ALA A 109 -14.31 -12.19 -8.64
CA ALA A 109 -15.73 -12.25 -8.98
C ALA A 109 -16.12 -11.26 -10.09
N ASN A 110 -15.45 -10.10 -10.16
CA ASN A 110 -15.67 -9.10 -11.19
C ASN A 110 -14.32 -8.55 -11.68
N THR A 111 -13.82 -9.12 -12.77
CA THR A 111 -12.55 -8.70 -13.38
C THR A 111 -12.70 -7.43 -14.24
N ALA A 112 -13.93 -7.07 -14.65
CA ALA A 112 -14.18 -5.92 -15.52
C ALA A 112 -13.91 -4.56 -14.85
N ILE A 113 -13.88 -4.51 -13.52
CA ILE A 113 -13.52 -3.29 -12.76
C ILE A 113 -12.01 -3.13 -12.60
N ILE A 114 -11.22 -4.15 -12.93
CA ILE A 114 -9.78 -4.19 -12.70
C ILE A 114 -9.07 -3.65 -13.95
N ASN A 115 -8.21 -2.65 -13.76
CA ASN A 115 -7.43 -1.98 -14.78
C ASN A 115 -5.93 -2.02 -14.42
N ASP A 116 -5.07 -1.68 -15.38
CA ASP A 116 -3.62 -1.46 -15.19
C ASP A 116 -2.92 -2.59 -14.41
N VAL A 117 -3.23 -3.85 -14.77
CA VAL A 117 -2.74 -5.02 -14.04
C VAL A 117 -1.25 -5.26 -14.29
N THR A 118 -0.54 -5.59 -13.22
CA THR A 118 0.87 -5.97 -13.24
C THR A 118 1.04 -7.26 -12.43
N PHE A 119 1.77 -8.23 -12.97
CA PHE A 119 1.90 -9.55 -12.38
C PHE A 119 3.28 -9.83 -11.84
N HIS A 120 3.35 -10.68 -10.83
CA HIS A 120 4.56 -11.40 -10.51
C HIS A 120 4.94 -12.33 -11.67
N PRO A 121 6.24 -12.56 -11.95
CA PRO A 121 6.70 -13.50 -12.98
C PRO A 121 6.15 -14.93 -12.87
N CYS A 122 5.62 -15.30 -11.70
CA CYS A 122 5.03 -16.62 -11.49
C CYS A 122 3.67 -16.83 -12.15
N VAL A 123 3.01 -15.75 -12.58
CA VAL A 123 1.69 -15.80 -13.20
C VAL A 123 1.81 -16.09 -14.69
N ARG A 124 1.13 -17.14 -15.14
CA ARG A 124 1.01 -17.48 -16.56
C ARG A 124 0.05 -16.49 -17.23
N PHE A 125 0.52 -15.83 -18.28
CA PHE A 125 -0.27 -14.80 -18.98
C PHE A 125 -1.45 -15.38 -19.78
N ARG A 126 -1.30 -16.54 -20.42
CA ARG A 126 -2.34 -17.11 -21.31
C ARG A 126 -3.69 -17.41 -20.60
N PRO A 127 -3.72 -18.03 -19.40
CA PRO A 127 -4.97 -18.22 -18.66
C PRO A 127 -5.64 -16.90 -18.24
N TRP A 128 -4.83 -15.87 -17.94
CA TRP A 128 -5.35 -14.54 -17.64
C TRP A 128 -5.98 -13.90 -18.89
N GLU A 129 -5.27 -13.91 -20.01
CA GLU A 129 -5.76 -13.31 -21.26
C GLU A 129 -7.07 -13.95 -21.75
N SER A 130 -7.17 -15.28 -21.69
CA SER A 130 -8.33 -16.04 -22.19
C SER A 130 -9.54 -16.01 -21.25
N ASN A 131 -9.34 -16.23 -19.95
CA ASN A 131 -10.42 -16.49 -18.99
C ASN A 131 -10.37 -15.59 -17.75
N GLN A 132 -9.42 -14.64 -17.68
CA GLN A 132 -9.16 -13.80 -16.51
C GLN A 132 -8.89 -14.63 -15.24
N ILE A 133 -8.22 -15.77 -15.41
CA ILE A 133 -7.80 -16.67 -14.32
C ILE A 133 -6.31 -16.48 -14.07
N LEU A 134 -5.94 -16.28 -12.81
CA LEU A 134 -4.56 -16.30 -12.36
C LEU A 134 -4.13 -17.76 -12.18
N SER A 135 -3.23 -18.25 -13.01
CA SER A 135 -2.59 -19.57 -12.86
C SER A 135 -1.12 -19.37 -12.58
N PHE A 136 -0.61 -19.90 -11.46
CA PHE A 136 0.76 -19.66 -11.01
C PHE A 136 1.31 -20.76 -10.11
N VAL A 137 2.63 -20.86 -10.08
CA VAL A 137 3.34 -21.62 -9.05
C VAL A 137 3.92 -20.60 -8.06
N PRO A 138 3.39 -20.46 -6.83
CA PRO A 138 3.80 -19.38 -5.93
C PRO A 138 5.27 -19.52 -5.47
N PRO A 139 6.02 -18.41 -5.33
CA PRO A 139 7.18 -18.36 -4.45
C PRO A 139 6.84 -18.82 -3.03
N ASP A 140 7.86 -19.25 -2.30
CA ASP A 140 7.74 -19.60 -0.89
C ASP A 140 7.72 -18.33 -0.01
N GLY A 141 6.87 -18.32 1.03
CA GLY A 141 6.70 -17.18 1.93
C GLY A 141 5.91 -16.02 1.34
N GLN A 142 6.22 -14.80 1.76
CA GLN A 142 5.51 -13.58 1.39
C GLN A 142 5.99 -12.99 0.06
N PHE A 143 5.06 -12.73 -0.87
CA PHE A 143 5.33 -12.05 -2.13
C PHE A 143 4.11 -11.27 -2.64
N LYS A 144 4.34 -10.28 -3.52
CA LYS A 144 3.26 -9.60 -4.25
C LYS A 144 2.92 -10.41 -5.50
N LEU A 145 1.71 -10.97 -5.58
CA LEU A 145 1.24 -11.74 -6.74
C LEU A 145 0.86 -10.83 -7.91
N MET A 146 0.14 -9.75 -7.64
CA MET A 146 -0.24 -8.76 -8.63
C MET A 146 -0.55 -7.40 -8.01
N SER A 147 -0.45 -6.35 -8.81
CA SER A 147 -1.02 -5.03 -8.52
C SER A 147 -2.01 -4.64 -9.60
N TYR A 148 -3.02 -3.87 -9.21
CA TYR A 148 -4.09 -3.43 -10.09
C TYR A 148 -4.60 -2.05 -9.69
N ARG A 149 -5.38 -1.44 -10.58
CA ARG A 149 -6.08 -0.19 -10.33
C ARG A 149 -7.56 -0.37 -10.58
N VAL A 150 -8.40 0.25 -9.77
CA VAL A 150 -9.84 0.39 -10.03
C VAL A 150 -10.12 1.86 -10.25
N GLN A 151 -10.47 2.21 -11.48
CA GLN A 151 -10.75 3.59 -11.87
C GLN A 151 -12.24 3.89 -11.71
N LYS A 152 -12.61 5.18 -11.54
CA LYS A 152 -13.99 5.69 -11.59
C LYS A 152 -14.93 5.11 -10.52
N LEU A 153 -14.44 4.96 -9.28
CA LEU A 153 -15.29 4.58 -8.16
C LEU A 153 -16.35 5.67 -7.87
N LYS A 154 -17.61 5.25 -7.68
CA LYS A 154 -18.73 6.19 -7.44
C LYS A 154 -18.99 6.47 -5.97
N LYS A 155 -18.33 5.74 -5.06
CA LYS A 155 -18.54 5.81 -3.62
C LYS A 155 -17.20 5.78 -2.89
N THR A 156 -17.18 6.38 -1.71
CA THR A 156 -16.07 6.38 -0.76
C THR A 156 -16.60 5.91 0.61
N PRO A 157 -15.80 5.25 1.46
CA PRO A 157 -16.24 4.80 2.78
C PRO A 157 -16.44 5.96 3.76
N ILE A 158 -15.89 7.14 3.46
CA ILE A 158 -16.06 8.37 4.23
C ILE A 158 -16.68 9.49 3.39
N TYR A 159 -17.30 10.45 4.05
CA TYR A 159 -17.64 11.74 3.47
C TYR A 159 -16.88 12.84 4.18
N VAL A 160 -16.47 13.84 3.41
CA VAL A 160 -15.84 15.05 3.90
C VAL A 160 -16.63 16.24 3.37
N LYS A 161 -17.03 17.13 4.26
CA LYS A 161 -17.73 18.37 3.90
C LYS A 161 -16.98 19.56 4.48
N PRO A 162 -16.10 20.21 3.70
CA PRO A 162 -15.47 21.45 4.11
C PRO A 162 -16.47 22.61 4.01
N GLN A 163 -16.41 23.54 4.95
CA GLN A 163 -17.14 24.78 4.97
C GLN A 163 -16.14 25.91 5.25
N LEU A 164 -16.16 26.93 4.41
CA LEU A 164 -15.31 28.10 4.54
C LEU A 164 -16.21 29.33 4.54
N THR A 165 -16.18 30.11 5.61
CA THR A 165 -16.86 31.40 5.71
C THR A 165 -15.83 32.46 6.07
N SER A 166 -15.82 33.57 5.35
CA SER A 166 -14.92 34.70 5.63
C SER A 166 -15.74 35.96 5.85
N ASP A 167 -15.44 36.69 6.91
CA ASP A 167 -16.10 37.95 7.27
C ASP A 167 -15.08 38.91 7.91
N SER A 168 -14.97 40.13 7.39
CA SER A 168 -14.26 41.25 8.02
C SER A 168 -12.84 40.95 8.51
N GLY A 169 -12.08 40.18 7.73
CA GLY A 169 -10.74 39.69 8.08
C GLY A 169 -10.75 38.28 8.69
N ASN A 170 -11.82 37.86 9.33
CA ASN A 170 -11.92 36.54 9.95
C ASN A 170 -12.34 35.47 8.93
N CYS A 171 -11.88 34.25 9.11
CA CYS A 171 -12.09 33.12 8.23
C CYS A 171 -12.33 31.86 9.07
N ARG A 172 -13.54 31.32 9.05
CA ARG A 172 -13.85 30.06 9.71
C ARG A 172 -13.80 28.91 8.71
N VAL A 173 -12.93 27.95 8.98
CA VAL A 173 -12.79 26.67 8.28
C VAL A 173 -13.42 25.57 9.14
N SER A 174 -14.56 25.02 8.74
CA SER A 174 -15.16 23.85 9.39
C SER A 174 -15.07 22.63 8.49
N VAL A 175 -14.46 21.55 8.97
CA VAL A 175 -14.37 20.28 8.24
C VAL A 175 -15.20 19.24 8.98
N MET A 176 -16.25 18.77 8.33
CA MET A 176 -17.06 17.64 8.81
C MET A 176 -16.56 16.37 8.14
N VAL A 177 -16.18 15.38 8.94
CA VAL A 177 -15.79 14.04 8.48
C VAL A 177 -16.70 13.02 9.13
N GLY A 178 -17.25 12.11 8.31
CA GLY A 178 -18.05 11.01 8.82
C GLY A 178 -17.96 9.78 7.92
N ILE A 179 -18.38 8.65 8.46
CA ILE A 179 -18.40 7.37 7.76
C ILE A 179 -19.69 7.30 6.95
N ARG A 180 -19.60 6.94 5.65
CA ARG A 180 -20.79 6.63 4.84
C ARG A 180 -21.24 5.21 5.18
N ASN A 181 -22.55 5.01 5.34
CA ASN A 181 -23.20 3.78 5.83
C ASN A 181 -22.78 2.48 5.12
N ASP A 182 -21.59 1.94 5.44
CA ASP A 182 -21.25 0.54 5.24
C ASP A 182 -21.42 -0.17 6.60
N PRO A 183 -22.48 -0.97 6.78
CA PRO A 183 -22.62 -1.79 7.98
C PRO A 183 -21.53 -2.86 7.96
N GLY A 184 -20.54 -2.77 8.86
CA GLY A 184 -19.72 -3.92 9.23
C GLY A 184 -18.24 -3.70 9.43
N LYS A 185 -17.66 -2.55 9.06
CA LYS A 185 -16.23 -2.30 9.28
C LYS A 185 -16.00 -0.93 9.93
N PRO A 186 -15.53 -0.86 11.20
CA PRO A 186 -15.10 0.40 11.77
C PRO A 186 -13.94 0.96 10.94
N ILE A 187 -13.86 2.28 10.85
CA ILE A 187 -12.70 2.96 10.29
C ILE A 187 -11.83 3.38 11.47
N ASP A 188 -10.61 2.90 11.51
CA ASP A 188 -9.65 3.27 12.55
C ASP A 188 -8.77 4.44 12.07
N SER A 189 -8.31 5.28 13.00
CA SER A 189 -7.26 6.30 12.77
C SER A 189 -7.51 7.32 11.64
N ILE A 190 -8.57 8.13 11.74
CA ILE A 190 -8.81 9.22 10.78
C ILE A 190 -7.88 10.40 11.09
N THR A 191 -7.08 10.84 10.13
CA THR A 191 -6.26 12.06 10.28
C THR A 191 -6.77 13.13 9.33
N VAL A 192 -7.05 14.32 9.86
CA VAL A 192 -7.46 15.47 9.07
C VAL A 192 -6.35 16.50 9.10
N GLN A 193 -5.77 16.76 7.93
CA GLN A 193 -4.69 17.72 7.76
C GLN A 193 -5.16 18.85 6.86
N PHE A 194 -4.86 20.09 7.24
CA PHE A 194 -5.07 21.26 6.40
C PHE A 194 -3.88 22.19 6.54
N GLN A 195 -3.54 22.87 5.44
CA GLN A 195 -2.45 23.84 5.43
C GLN A 195 -3.00 25.22 5.71
N LEU A 196 -2.42 25.89 6.71
CA LEU A 196 -2.72 27.26 7.01
C LEU A 196 -1.92 28.21 6.09
N PRO A 197 -2.59 29.18 5.45
CA PRO A 197 -1.95 30.30 4.77
C PRO A 197 -0.90 31.00 5.64
N PRO A 198 0.21 31.49 5.05
CA PRO A 198 1.31 32.08 5.81
C PRO A 198 1.00 33.44 6.46
N LEU A 199 -0.11 34.08 6.06
CA LEU A 199 -0.54 35.41 6.54
C LEU A 199 -1.37 35.37 7.84
N ILE A 200 -1.61 34.17 8.38
CA ILE A 200 -2.49 33.99 9.54
C ILE A 200 -1.79 34.49 10.80
N ILE A 201 -2.45 35.42 11.48
CA ILE A 201 -1.96 36.02 12.73
C ILE A 201 -2.28 35.11 13.92
N SER A 202 -3.47 34.52 13.93
CA SER A 202 -3.94 33.61 14.97
C SER A 202 -4.95 32.59 14.42
N ALA A 203 -5.04 31.44 15.10
CA ALA A 203 -5.96 30.37 14.75
C ALA A 203 -6.49 29.66 16.01
N ASP A 204 -7.82 29.60 16.16
CA ASP A 204 -8.51 28.92 17.24
C ASP A 204 -9.08 27.58 16.77
N LEU A 205 -8.51 26.49 17.28
CA LEU A 205 -8.85 25.13 16.90
C LEU A 205 -9.89 24.55 17.87
N THR A 206 -11.06 24.20 17.34
CA THR A 206 -12.08 23.45 18.08
C THR A 206 -12.36 22.11 17.43
N GLN A 207 -12.34 21.06 18.24
CA GLN A 207 -12.60 19.68 17.84
C GLN A 207 -13.70 19.07 18.70
N THR A 208 -14.60 18.30 18.10
CA THR A 208 -15.67 17.64 18.87
C THR A 208 -15.13 16.44 19.65
N MET A 209 -14.23 15.64 19.05
CA MET A 209 -13.62 14.45 19.68
C MET A 209 -12.31 14.11 18.95
N ALA A 210 -11.13 14.51 19.44
CA ALA A 210 -9.82 14.11 18.91
C ALA A 210 -8.66 14.68 19.75
N ARG A 211 -7.41 14.39 19.36
CA ARG A 211 -6.22 15.06 19.90
C ARG A 211 -5.65 15.98 18.81
N LEU A 212 -5.58 17.27 19.10
CA LEU A 212 -4.92 18.24 18.23
C LEU A 212 -3.41 18.22 18.48
N THR A 213 -2.62 18.21 17.41
CA THR A 213 -1.17 18.41 17.47
C THR A 213 -0.79 19.55 16.52
N SER A 214 -0.52 20.73 17.08
CA SER A 214 0.10 21.81 16.32
C SER A 214 1.60 21.51 16.19
N LEU A 215 2.09 21.42 14.95
CA LEU A 215 3.53 21.40 14.68
C LEU A 215 3.98 22.85 14.44
N PRO A 216 5.09 23.31 15.06
CA PRO A 216 5.57 24.69 14.97
C PRO A 216 6.11 25.06 13.59
N THR A 217 6.16 24.10 12.66
CA THR A 217 6.53 24.29 11.26
C THR A 217 5.46 23.61 10.41
N ARG A 218 4.72 24.42 9.64
CA ARG A 218 3.77 24.06 8.54
C ARG A 218 3.63 22.54 8.33
N PRO A 219 2.51 21.83 8.63
CA PRO A 219 1.09 22.21 8.78
C PRO A 219 0.46 21.90 10.17
N ILE A 220 -0.77 22.38 10.43
CA ILE A 220 -1.54 21.95 11.62
C ILE A 220 -2.13 20.56 11.34
N CYS A 221 -1.89 19.61 12.25
CA CYS A 221 -2.35 18.24 12.12
C CYS A 221 -3.38 17.94 13.22
N GLY A 222 -4.58 17.50 12.84
CA GLY A 222 -5.54 16.91 13.78
C GLY A 222 -5.49 15.40 13.67
N GLN A 223 -5.16 14.70 14.76
CA GLN A 223 -5.22 13.23 14.82
C GLN A 223 -6.52 12.80 15.52
N LEU A 224 -7.43 12.13 14.79
CA LEU A 224 -8.55 11.43 15.41
C LEU A 224 -8.15 9.99 15.75
N GLY A 225 -8.37 9.63 17.01
CA GLY A 225 -8.33 8.23 17.46
C GLY A 225 -9.54 7.42 16.95
N ARG A 226 -9.55 6.13 17.30
CA ARG A 226 -10.49 5.09 16.87
C ARG A 226 -11.97 5.52 16.83
N TYR A 227 -12.70 5.17 15.76
CA TYR A 227 -14.05 5.68 15.48
C TYR A 227 -15.16 4.65 15.76
N GLN A 228 -16.20 5.07 16.49
CA GLN A 228 -17.51 4.39 16.49
C GLN A 228 -18.63 5.41 16.19
N LYS A 229 -19.27 5.23 15.02
CA LYS A 229 -20.67 5.60 14.67
C LYS A 229 -21.28 6.95 15.15
N THR A 230 -20.56 8.08 15.14
CA THR A 230 -21.15 9.42 15.35
C THR A 230 -20.67 10.48 14.35
N LYS A 231 -21.56 11.44 14.01
CA LYS A 231 -21.27 12.59 13.12
C LYS A 231 -20.45 13.63 13.89
N HIS A 232 -19.34 14.11 13.33
CA HIS A 232 -18.51 15.09 14.04
C HIS A 232 -18.11 16.29 13.18
N ARG A 233 -18.15 17.47 13.80
CA ARG A 233 -17.80 18.76 13.22
C ARG A 233 -16.46 19.21 13.82
N HIS A 234 -15.50 19.56 12.98
CA HIS A 234 -14.30 20.28 13.41
C HIS A 234 -14.45 21.71 12.91
N SER A 235 -14.18 22.70 13.76
CA SER A 235 -14.23 24.12 13.37
C SER A 235 -12.91 24.79 13.76
N LEU A 236 -12.30 25.48 12.82
CA LEU A 236 -11.16 26.34 13.02
C LEU A 236 -11.59 27.75 12.68
N GLU A 237 -11.41 28.69 13.60
CA GLU A 237 -11.57 30.12 13.33
C GLU A 237 -10.18 30.73 13.12
N ILE A 238 -9.97 31.36 11.96
CA ILE A 238 -8.72 31.96 11.50
C ILE A 238 -8.96 33.47 11.47
N TYR A 239 -8.01 34.27 11.92
CA TYR A 239 -8.09 35.73 11.83
C TYR A 239 -7.06 36.22 10.78
N ASP A 240 -7.55 37.06 9.86
CA ASP A 240 -6.91 37.67 8.67
C ASP A 240 -6.55 36.70 7.51
N TRP A 241 -7.44 36.57 6.50
CA TRP A 241 -7.20 35.80 5.27
C TRP A 241 -7.51 36.60 3.98
N ARG A 242 -6.51 36.75 3.10
CA ARG A 242 -6.68 37.22 1.70
C ARG A 242 -6.70 36.04 0.73
N LYS A 243 -7.69 36.02 -0.17
CA LYS A 243 -7.98 34.96 -1.16
C LYS A 243 -6.76 34.55 -2.00
N GLY A 244 -6.42 33.25 -1.95
CA GLY A 244 -5.56 32.56 -2.92
C GLY A 244 -6.29 31.31 -3.45
N SER A 245 -6.25 31.10 -4.76
CA SER A 245 -7.13 30.19 -5.51
C SER A 245 -6.53 28.82 -5.80
N HIS A 246 -6.39 27.93 -4.81
CA HIS A 246 -6.13 26.49 -5.06
C HIS A 246 -6.61 25.72 -3.83
N ASN A 247 -7.46 24.68 -3.93
CA ASN A 247 -7.68 23.69 -2.84
C ASN A 247 -8.54 22.49 -3.31
N CYS A 248 -7.91 21.42 -3.83
CA CYS A 248 -8.47 20.04 -3.78
C CYS A 248 -8.05 19.45 -2.43
N MET A 249 -8.94 18.78 -1.71
CA MET A 249 -8.58 18.02 -0.51
C MET A 249 -8.28 16.57 -0.94
N HIS A 250 -7.05 16.11 -0.75
CA HIS A 250 -6.68 14.71 -0.96
C HIS A 250 -7.06 13.91 0.30
N CYS A 251 -7.82 12.84 0.12
CA CYS A 251 -8.00 11.85 1.17
C CYS A 251 -7.36 10.54 0.72
N ARG A 252 -6.37 10.07 1.49
CA ARG A 252 -5.79 8.73 1.38
C ARG A 252 -6.34 7.86 2.47
N HIS A 253 -6.83 6.68 2.11
CA HIS A 253 -7.24 5.66 3.06
C HIS A 253 -6.47 4.36 2.77
N PHE A 254 -5.81 3.83 3.79
CA PHE A 254 -5.20 2.50 3.77
C PHE A 254 -6.19 1.51 4.39
N ARG A 255 -6.53 0.43 3.68
CA ARG A 255 -7.23 -0.73 4.23
C ARG A 255 -6.29 -1.92 4.37
#